data_AF-A0A431LBE7-F1
#
_entry.id   AF-A0A431LBE7-F1
#
_cell.length_a   1.000
_cell.length_b   1.000
_cell.length_c   1.000
_cell.angle_alpha   90.00
_cell.angle_beta   90.00
_cell.angle_gamma   90.00
#
_symmetry.space_group_name_H-M   'P 1'
#
loop_
_entity.id
_entity.type
_entity.pdbx_description
1 polymer ?
#
loop_
_entity_poly.entity_id
_entity_poly.type
_entity_poly.pdbx_seq_one_letter_code
_entity_poly.pdbx_strand_id
1 'polypeptide(L)'
;VETVSWAAKNGDRSENGDYLYGKKRLREIDRRLRFLTKRLDVAEVVDPSAHHGSEQIFFGATVTYANARGEEKTITIKGIDESDSLAGEVSWISPIARTLLKARVGDELQLVTPVGVERIEVVEVRYPAPPKN
;
A
#
# COMPACT_ATOMS: atom_id res chain seq x y z
N VAL A 1 -20.39 -26.42 -2.02
CA VAL A 1 -20.35 -27.08 -3.36
C VAL A 1 -21.70 -27.75 -3.71
N GLU A 2 -22.68 -27.82 -2.80
CA GLU A 2 -23.95 -28.51 -3.04
C GLU A 2 -25.07 -27.68 -3.68
N THR A 3 -24.93 -26.35 -3.79
CA THR A 3 -26.00 -25.48 -4.33
C THR A 3 -26.09 -25.54 -5.86
N VAL A 4 -25.08 -26.07 -6.55
CA VAL A 4 -24.96 -26.04 -8.02
C VAL A 4 -25.63 -27.24 -8.69
N SER A 5 -25.84 -28.35 -7.97
CA SER A 5 -26.35 -29.59 -8.57
C SER A 5 -27.87 -29.67 -8.67
N TRP A 6 -28.62 -28.86 -7.93
CA TRP A 6 -30.09 -28.94 -7.87
C TRP A 6 -30.79 -28.10 -8.95
N ALA A 7 -30.13 -27.07 -9.49
CA ALA A 7 -30.70 -26.14 -10.47
C ALA A 7 -30.71 -26.65 -11.92
N ALA A 8 -30.16 -27.85 -12.20
CA ALA A 8 -30.00 -28.35 -13.56
C ALA A 8 -31.23 -29.11 -14.12
N LYS A 9 -32.29 -29.34 -13.31
CA LYS A 9 -33.35 -30.31 -13.64
C LYS A 9 -34.69 -29.75 -14.11
N ASN A 10 -34.98 -28.46 -13.97
CA ASN A 10 -36.21 -27.86 -14.49
C ASN A 10 -35.88 -26.63 -15.34
N GLY A 11 -36.26 -26.66 -16.61
CA GLY A 11 -35.98 -25.60 -17.56
C GLY A 11 -36.92 -24.41 -17.38
N ASP A 12 -36.34 -23.22 -17.33
CA ASP A 12 -36.64 -22.15 -18.28
C ASP A 12 -35.38 -21.27 -18.43
N ARG A 13 -34.94 -21.05 -19.67
CA ARG A 13 -33.57 -20.58 -19.98
C ARG A 13 -33.43 -19.05 -20.06
N SER A 14 -34.46 -18.28 -19.68
CA SER A 14 -34.43 -16.81 -19.71
C SER A 14 -34.56 -16.10 -18.35
N GLU A 15 -34.98 -16.78 -17.28
CA GLU A 15 -35.12 -16.18 -15.93
C GLU A 15 -33.92 -16.45 -15.00
N ASN A 16 -32.89 -17.13 -15.52
CA ASN A 16 -31.75 -17.62 -14.74
C ASN A 16 -30.68 -16.53 -14.52
N GLY A 17 -31.12 -15.31 -14.19
CA GLY A 17 -30.27 -14.18 -13.81
C GLY A 17 -29.29 -14.60 -12.72
N ASP A 18 -29.72 -15.45 -11.79
CA ASP A 18 -28.91 -16.02 -10.72
C ASP A 18 -27.79 -16.95 -11.21
N TYR A 19 -28.01 -17.73 -12.27
CA TYR A 19 -26.94 -18.57 -12.84
C TYR A 19 -25.90 -17.73 -13.58
N LEU A 20 -26.33 -16.73 -14.37
CA LEU A 20 -25.42 -15.84 -15.08
C LEU A 20 -24.64 -14.95 -14.09
N TYR A 21 -25.33 -14.43 -13.08
CA TYR A 21 -24.76 -13.65 -11.99
C TYR A 21 -23.79 -14.49 -11.15
N GLY A 22 -24.17 -15.71 -10.78
CA GLY A 22 -23.33 -16.66 -10.04
C GLY A 22 -22.05 -17.01 -10.81
N LYS A 23 -22.15 -17.29 -12.12
CA LYS A 23 -21.00 -17.56 -12.97
C LYS A 23 -20.10 -16.34 -13.17
N LYS A 24 -20.68 -15.13 -13.27
CA LYS A 24 -19.91 -13.87 -13.33
C LYS A 24 -19.18 -13.61 -12.01
N ARG A 25 -19.88 -13.75 -10.88
CA ARG A 25 -19.32 -13.59 -9.53
C ARG A 25 -18.21 -14.60 -9.25
N LEU A 26 -18.37 -15.86 -9.68
CA LEU A 26 -17.31 -16.88 -9.58
C LEU A 26 -16.05 -16.45 -10.34
N ARG A 27 -16.20 -15.97 -11.58
CA ARG A 27 -15.07 -15.46 -12.38
C ARG A 27 -14.39 -14.25 -11.75
N GLU A 28 -15.16 -13.35 -11.15
CA GLU A 28 -14.62 -12.19 -10.41
C GLU A 28 -13.81 -12.64 -9.20
N ILE A 29 -14.30 -13.64 -8.45
CA ILE A 29 -13.59 -14.25 -7.33
C ILE A 29 -12.31 -14.93 -7.83
N ASP A 30 -12.37 -15.77 -8.86
CA ASP A 30 -11.19 -16.45 -9.41
C ASP A 30 -10.14 -15.47 -9.96
N ARG A 31 -10.58 -14.35 -10.55
CA ARG A 31 -9.68 -13.28 -10.99
C ARG A 31 -9.00 -12.62 -9.79
N ARG A 32 -9.76 -12.34 -8.73
CA ARG A 32 -9.21 -11.73 -7.52
C ARG A 32 -8.28 -12.68 -6.78
N LEU A 33 -8.61 -13.97 -6.72
CA LEU A 33 -7.77 -15.00 -6.13
C LEU A 33 -6.42 -15.07 -6.84
N ARG A 34 -6.41 -15.25 -8.17
CA ARG A 34 -5.16 -15.28 -8.95
C ARG A 34 -4.33 -14.01 -8.80
N PHE A 35 -4.98 -12.85 -8.75
CA PHE A 35 -4.31 -11.57 -8.51
C PHE A 35 -3.61 -11.54 -7.15
N LEU A 36 -4.30 -11.95 -6.07
CA LEU A 36 -3.74 -11.98 -4.73
C LEU A 36 -2.63 -13.03 -4.58
N THR A 37 -2.83 -14.25 -5.11
CA THR A 37 -1.80 -15.31 -5.09
C THR A 37 -0.51 -14.83 -5.74
N LYS A 38 -0.59 -14.23 -6.93
CA LYS A 38 0.59 -13.72 -7.63
C LYS A 38 1.32 -12.62 -6.84
N ARG A 39 0.60 -11.80 -6.07
CA ARG A 39 1.22 -10.78 -5.21
C ARG A 39 1.90 -11.40 -4.00
N LEU A 40 1.27 -12.39 -3.37
CA LEU A 40 1.86 -13.12 -2.24
C LEU A 40 3.13 -13.87 -2.67
N ASP A 41 3.14 -14.47 -3.86
CA ASP A 41 4.29 -15.23 -4.37
C ASP A 41 5.57 -14.38 -4.53
N VAL A 42 5.43 -13.06 -4.73
CA VAL A 42 6.56 -12.13 -4.92
C VAL A 42 6.73 -11.15 -3.75
N ALA A 43 5.90 -11.27 -2.70
CA ALA A 43 5.97 -10.39 -1.55
C ALA A 43 7.18 -10.77 -0.68
N GLU A 44 7.98 -9.77 -0.33
CA GLU A 44 9.09 -9.91 0.61
C GLU A 44 8.74 -9.14 1.88
N VAL A 45 8.81 -9.82 3.03
CA VAL A 45 8.58 -9.19 4.33
C VAL A 45 9.86 -8.53 4.78
N VAL A 46 9.82 -7.21 4.92
CA VAL A 46 10.93 -6.40 5.43
C VAL A 46 10.65 -6.05 6.89
N ASP A 47 11.63 -6.22 7.77
CA ASP A 47 11.54 -5.81 9.17
C ASP A 47 12.05 -4.36 9.33
N PRO A 48 11.17 -3.37 9.59
CA PRO A 48 11.59 -1.99 9.76
C PRO A 48 12.37 -1.75 11.05
N SER A 49 12.22 -2.62 12.06
CA SER A 49 12.89 -2.45 13.35
C SER A 49 14.41 -2.68 13.28
N ALA A 50 14.88 -3.39 12.24
CA ALA A 50 16.30 -3.53 11.93
C ALA A 50 17.00 -2.18 11.66
N HIS A 51 16.23 -1.16 11.27
CA HIS A 51 16.72 0.20 11.02
C HIS A 51 16.50 1.14 12.20
N HIS A 52 16.14 0.63 13.39
CA HIS A 52 15.97 1.45 14.58
C HIS A 52 17.22 2.29 14.90
N GLY A 53 17.02 3.61 15.04
CA GLY A 53 18.10 4.58 15.25
C GLY A 53 18.80 5.06 13.97
N SER A 54 18.37 4.61 12.79
CA SER A 54 18.86 5.13 11.51
C SER A 54 18.22 6.48 11.20
N GLU A 55 19.04 7.46 10.84
CA GLU A 55 18.60 8.75 10.30
C GLU A 55 18.31 8.69 8.80
N GLN A 56 18.69 7.59 8.13
CA GLN A 56 18.41 7.38 6.71
C GLN A 56 17.06 6.69 6.50
N ILE A 57 16.33 7.16 5.49
CA ILE A 57 14.99 6.73 5.14
C ILE A 57 15.03 5.48 4.24
N PHE A 58 14.38 4.43 4.74
CA PHE A 58 14.17 3.14 4.07
C PHE A 58 12.68 2.78 4.11
N PHE A 59 12.36 1.61 3.55
CA PHE A 59 11.01 1.05 3.64
C PHE A 59 10.61 0.84 5.11
N GLY A 60 9.36 1.14 5.44
CA GLY A 60 8.85 1.04 6.82
C GLY A 60 9.21 2.23 7.72
N ALA A 61 9.93 3.24 7.21
CA ALA A 61 10.23 4.46 7.96
C ALA A 61 8.98 5.32 8.15
N THR A 62 8.82 5.87 9.36
CA THR A 62 7.93 6.99 9.65
C THR A 62 8.74 8.28 9.58
N VAL A 63 8.42 9.13 8.62
CA VAL A 63 9.17 10.34 8.29
C VAL A 63 8.30 11.56 8.56
N THR A 64 8.82 12.53 9.30
CA THR A 64 8.25 13.87 9.39
C THR A 64 9.05 14.80 8.49
N TYR A 65 8.37 15.49 7.58
CA TYR A 65 8.97 16.48 6.71
C TYR A 65 8.21 17.81 6.79
N ALA A 66 8.93 18.91 6.66
CA ALA A 66 8.38 20.26 6.60
C ALA A 66 8.34 20.74 5.15
N ASN A 67 7.30 21.47 4.77
CA ASN A 67 7.28 22.19 3.51
C ASN A 67 7.88 23.59 3.64
N ALA A 68 8.02 24.31 2.52
CA ALA A 68 8.51 25.69 2.51
C ALA A 68 7.66 26.70 3.31
N ARG A 69 6.45 26.32 3.75
CA ARG A 69 5.58 27.13 4.61
C ARG A 69 5.77 26.82 6.10
N GLY A 70 6.64 25.86 6.44
CA GLY A 70 6.84 25.37 7.80
C GLY A 70 5.74 24.42 8.28
N GLU A 71 4.88 23.92 7.39
CA GLU A 71 3.88 22.92 7.75
C GLU A 71 4.54 21.54 7.77
N GLU A 72 4.48 20.90 8.93
CA GLU A 72 5.01 19.54 9.11
C GLU A 72 3.95 18.49 8.75
N LYS A 73 4.41 17.44 8.07
CA LYS A 73 3.60 16.26 7.75
C LYS A 73 4.38 15.01 8.12
N THR A 74 3.71 14.11 8.84
CA THR A 74 4.24 12.80 9.17
C THR A 74 3.61 11.75 8.28
N ILE A 75 4.44 10.92 7.66
CA ILE A 75 4.01 9.81 6.80
C ILE A 75 4.78 8.55 7.10
N THR A 76 4.18 7.38 6.85
CA THR A 76 4.86 6.08 6.96
C THR A 76 4.95 5.41 5.60
N ILE A 77 6.15 5.02 5.17
CA ILE A 77 6.36 4.37 3.87
C ILE A 77 6.04 2.88 3.98
N LYS A 78 4.99 2.43 3.31
CA LYS A 78 4.52 1.04 3.31
C LYS A 78 4.42 0.43 1.91
N GLY A 79 4.09 -0.87 1.87
CA GLY A 79 3.80 -1.59 0.64
C GLY A 79 2.54 -1.05 -0.05
N ILE A 80 2.41 -1.29 -1.36
CA ILE A 80 1.22 -0.92 -2.16
C ILE A 80 -0.06 -1.60 -1.61
N ASP A 81 0.07 -2.81 -1.05
CA ASP A 81 -1.06 -3.53 -0.44
C ASP A 81 -1.47 -3.01 0.94
N GLU A 82 -0.55 -2.32 1.64
CA GLU A 82 -0.67 -2.02 3.06
C GLU A 82 -0.89 -0.54 3.35
N SER A 83 -0.69 0.33 2.35
CA SER A 83 -0.77 1.78 2.54
C SER A 83 -2.22 2.25 2.64
N ASP A 84 -2.56 2.88 3.76
CA ASP A 84 -3.76 3.69 3.94
C ASP A 84 -3.44 5.20 4.05
N SER A 85 -3.75 5.95 2.99
CA SER A 85 -3.54 7.39 2.94
C SER A 85 -4.27 8.16 4.06
N LEU A 86 -5.40 7.66 4.56
CA LEU A 86 -6.15 8.31 5.65
C LEU A 86 -5.43 8.17 6.99
N ALA A 87 -4.61 7.13 7.14
CA ALA A 87 -3.76 6.90 8.32
C ALA A 87 -2.37 7.55 8.18
N GLY A 88 -2.12 8.33 7.13
CA GLY A 88 -0.80 8.90 6.84
C GLY A 88 0.19 7.85 6.29
N GLU A 89 -0.30 6.73 5.79
CA GLU A 89 0.54 5.65 5.26
C GLU A 89 0.58 5.77 3.74
N VAL A 90 1.79 5.88 3.20
CA VAL A 90 2.02 6.11 1.77
C VAL A 90 2.71 4.92 1.16
N SER A 91 2.27 4.55 -0.03
CA SER A 91 2.96 3.50 -0.79
C SER A 91 4.35 3.96 -1.21
N TRP A 92 5.33 3.06 -1.19
CA TRP A 92 6.70 3.33 -1.65
C TRP A 92 6.79 3.81 -3.12
N ILE A 93 5.78 3.53 -3.96
CA ILE A 93 5.72 4.01 -5.34
C ILE A 93 5.22 5.47 -5.46
N SER A 94 4.68 6.04 -4.38
CA SER A 94 4.18 7.41 -4.39
C SER A 94 5.31 8.42 -4.67
N PRO A 95 5.02 9.57 -5.31
CA PRO A 95 6.04 10.59 -5.58
C PRO A 95 6.78 11.03 -4.32
N ILE A 96 6.06 11.23 -3.21
CA ILE A 96 6.65 11.62 -1.93
C ILE A 96 7.59 10.56 -1.36
N ALA A 97 7.17 9.29 -1.34
CA ALA A 97 8.03 8.22 -0.85
C ALA A 97 9.28 8.05 -1.72
N ARG A 98 9.14 8.16 -3.05
CA ARG A 98 10.28 8.08 -3.98
C ARG A 98 11.27 9.22 -3.79
N THR A 99 10.80 10.44 -3.50
CA THR A 99 11.66 11.57 -3.20
C THR A 99 12.40 11.36 -1.87
N LEU A 100 11.70 10.88 -0.84
CA LEU A 100 12.27 10.67 0.51
C LEU A 100 13.19 9.46 0.62
N LEU A 101 12.99 8.42 -0.18
CA LEU A 101 13.78 7.19 -0.11
C LEU A 101 15.29 7.49 -0.25
N LYS A 102 16.08 6.95 0.68
CA LYS A 102 17.54 7.15 0.84
C LYS A 102 17.98 8.52 1.35
N ALA A 103 17.10 9.49 1.47
CA ALA A 103 17.42 10.76 2.12
C ALA A 103 17.64 10.58 3.63
N ARG A 104 18.20 11.61 4.26
CA ARG A 104 18.51 11.64 5.69
C ARG A 104 17.84 12.81 6.38
N VAL A 105 17.76 12.74 7.71
CA VAL A 105 17.37 13.88 8.55
C VAL A 105 18.25 15.10 8.21
N GLY A 106 17.62 16.25 7.98
CA GLY A 106 18.26 17.51 7.58
C GLY A 106 18.44 17.70 6.07
N ASP A 107 18.10 16.71 5.24
CA ASP A 107 18.19 16.88 3.78
C ASP A 107 17.02 17.73 3.25
N GLU A 108 17.34 18.70 2.37
CA GLU A 108 16.37 19.43 1.56
C GLU A 108 16.18 18.75 0.20
N LEU A 109 14.93 18.43 -0.15
CA LEU A 109 14.57 17.70 -1.36
C LEU A 109 13.53 18.46 -2.18
N GLN A 110 13.50 18.18 -3.48
CA GLN A 110 12.48 18.70 -4.39
C GLN A 110 11.41 17.63 -4.65
N LEU A 111 10.22 17.87 -4.12
CA LEU A 111 9.04 17.06 -4.34
C LEU A 111 8.36 17.48 -5.63
N VAL A 112 8.29 16.57 -6.61
CA VAL A 112 7.53 16.79 -7.84
C VAL A 112 6.07 16.38 -7.60
N THR A 113 5.19 17.37 -7.55
CA THR A 113 3.73 17.16 -7.50
C THR A 113 3.09 17.52 -8.84
N PRO A 114 1.86 17.07 -9.13
CA PRO A 114 1.14 17.48 -10.33
C PRO A 114 0.92 19.00 -10.45
N VAL A 115 0.94 19.72 -9.32
CA VAL A 115 0.72 21.18 -9.26
C VAL A 115 2.03 21.95 -9.47
N GLY A 116 3.18 21.32 -9.23
CA GLY A 116 4.49 21.95 -9.36
C GLY A 116 5.55 21.26 -8.49
N VAL A 117 6.74 21.86 -8.48
CA VAL A 117 7.85 21.40 -7.62
C VAL A 117 7.78 22.16 -6.30
N GLU A 118 7.75 21.41 -5.19
CA GLU A 118 7.76 21.93 -3.83
C GLU A 118 9.06 21.55 -3.13
N ARG A 119 9.64 22.45 -2.34
CA ARG A 119 10.79 22.13 -1.49
C ARG A 119 10.30 21.58 -0.16
N ILE A 120 10.89 20.47 0.26
CA ILE A 120 10.63 19.83 1.54
C ILE A 120 11.94 19.58 2.26
N GLU A 121 11.89 19.60 3.59
CA GLU A 121 13.03 19.29 4.46
C GLU A 121 12.67 18.10 5.35
N VAL A 122 13.58 17.14 5.50
CA VAL A 122 13.39 16.01 6.41
C VAL A 122 13.69 16.42 7.84
N VAL A 123 12.68 16.44 8.70
CA VAL A 123 12.81 16.89 10.10
C VAL A 123 13.14 15.73 11.03
N GLU A 124 12.48 14.58 10.83
CA GLU A 124 12.62 13.43 11.73
C GLU A 124 12.41 12.13 10.96
N VAL A 125 13.18 11.11 11.31
CA VAL A 125 13.01 9.73 10.81
C VAL A 125 12.92 8.81 12.02
N ARG A 126 11.84 8.02 12.07
CA ARG A 126 11.55 7.08 13.14
C ARG A 126 11.30 5.70 12.57
N TYR A 127 11.78 4.71 13.30
CA TYR A 127 11.50 3.30 13.07
C TYR A 127 10.95 2.68 14.35
N PRO A 128 10.11 1.64 14.25
CA PRO A 128 9.63 0.92 15.43
C PRO A 128 10.82 0.32 16.20
N ALA A 129 10.72 0.32 17.53
CA ALA A 129 11.72 -0.31 18.38
C ALA A 129 11.70 -1.84 18.17
N PRO A 130 12.86 -2.50 18.18
CA PRO A 130 12.91 -3.96 18.12
C PRO A 130 12.20 -4.55 19.35
N PRO A 131 11.51 -5.70 19.21
CA PRO A 131 10.85 -6.35 20.33
C PRO A 131 11.88 -6.66 21.43
N LYS A 132 11.52 -6.35 22.68
CA LYS A 132 12.29 -6.79 23.85
C LYS A 132 12.02 -8.29 24.04
N ASN A 133 13.06 -9.12 23.87
CA ASN A 133 13.02 -10.55 24.19
C ASN A 133 12.66 -10.81 25.66
#